data_AF-A0A940KEH5-F1
#
_entry.id   AF-A0A940KEH5-F1
#
_cell.length_a   1.000
_cell.length_b   1.000
_cell.length_c   1.000
_cell.angle_alpha   90.00
_cell.angle_beta   90.00
_cell.angle_gamma   90.00
#
_symmetry.space_group_name_H-M   'P 1'
#
loop_
_entity.id
_entity.type
_entity.pdbx_description
1 polymer ?
#
loop_
_entity_poly.entity_id
_entity_poly.type
_entity_poly.pdbx_seq_one_letter_code
_entity_poly.pdbx_strand_id
1 'polypeptide(L)'
;TVVAPPWNFPLAIPAGGVLAALAAGSGVVFKPAPQARRCAAVIAEVLWEAGVPRDALALIDIEEGELGRRLITHEAVGRVILTGSWDTAALFRSWRPDLPLLAETSGKNAMIITPSADLDLAASDLVRSAFGHAGQKCSAASLAILVGPVGRSQRFARQLADAVRSLHVALPTDPLAEVGPVIERPQGKLAWALTELDADEQWLVQPRPVDGDETGRLWTPGVRVGVRAGSRFHTEEFFGPVLGVMHAPTLERAIELQNAVAYGLTAGLHTQDPDELALWLDRVQAGNLYVNRGTTGAIVQRQPFGGWKRSAVGPGAKAGGPNYLIGLGSWRSRPSAAQSSTLHLRGLDSRITALIEAAQPSLDFEAFEWLRRSALSDALAWDREFGQVRDVSRLGVERNLFRYRPVPVAIRATADAGWQELLRVVIAAVRAGAGFTLSTPVGLPQPVRHALSEAGAVVFMESDAEWVERISGPEPSSLDELAVPAASRVRLVGPRDSVAALHLLLATAVDGDPDLAVYDGEVTSAARIELLPFLHEQSISITAHRFGNPDAWSAEVI
;
A
#
# COMPACT_ATOMS: atom_id res chain seq x y z
N THR A 1 -18.15 -2.35 12.19
CA THR A 1 -16.73 -2.15 11.87
C THR A 1 -15.95 -1.89 13.14
N VAL A 2 -14.85 -2.61 13.36
CA VAL A 2 -13.90 -2.28 14.43
C VAL A 2 -12.81 -1.39 13.86
N VAL A 3 -12.49 -0.29 14.54
CA VAL A 3 -11.37 0.58 14.20
C VAL A 3 -10.31 0.44 15.29
N ALA A 4 -9.13 -0.06 14.91
CA ALA A 4 -7.98 -0.31 15.78
C ALA A 4 -6.78 0.55 15.33
N PRO A 5 -6.72 1.84 15.70
CA PRO A 5 -5.68 2.76 15.29
C PRO A 5 -4.46 2.75 16.23
N PRO A 6 -3.32 3.32 15.79
CA PRO A 6 -2.06 3.30 16.51
C PRO A 6 -1.94 4.51 17.44
N TRP A 7 -0.82 4.59 18.15
CA TRP A 7 -0.52 5.70 19.06
C TRP A 7 0.26 6.85 18.43
N ASN A 8 0.97 6.63 17.32
CA ASN A 8 1.93 7.60 16.78
C ASN A 8 1.27 8.77 16.02
N PHE A 9 0.06 8.56 15.50
CA PHE A 9 -0.81 9.63 15.02
C PHE A 9 -2.16 9.52 15.73
N PRO A 10 -2.23 9.87 17.02
CA PRO A 10 -3.33 9.49 17.92
C PRO A 10 -4.61 10.30 17.69
N LEU A 11 -4.61 11.23 16.72
CA LEU A 11 -5.76 12.03 16.32
C LEU A 11 -6.17 11.73 14.87
N ALA A 12 -5.27 11.95 13.92
CA ALA A 12 -5.59 11.89 12.50
C ALA A 12 -6.00 10.49 12.02
N ILE A 13 -5.23 9.44 12.36
CA ILE A 13 -5.53 8.06 11.96
C ILE A 13 -6.82 7.53 12.63
N PRO A 14 -7.03 7.65 13.96
CA PRO A 14 -8.29 7.25 14.57
C PRO A 14 -9.48 8.00 13.99
N ALA A 15 -9.41 9.33 13.86
CA ALA A 15 -10.50 10.12 13.28
C ALA A 15 -10.80 9.69 11.84
N GLY A 16 -9.78 9.49 11.01
CA GLY A 16 -9.92 9.02 9.63
C GLY A 16 -10.62 7.66 9.53
N GLY A 17 -10.19 6.68 10.31
CA GLY A 17 -10.79 5.34 10.31
C GLY A 17 -12.25 5.35 10.80
N VAL A 18 -12.53 6.07 11.90
CA VAL A 18 -13.89 6.20 12.46
C VAL A 18 -14.82 6.92 11.49
N LEU A 19 -14.40 8.08 10.97
CA LEU A 19 -15.22 8.88 10.04
C LEU A 19 -15.46 8.14 8.72
N ALA A 20 -14.47 7.45 8.18
CA ALA A 20 -14.64 6.67 6.95
C ALA A 20 -15.62 5.52 7.14
N ALA A 21 -15.54 4.79 8.25
CA ALA A 21 -16.47 3.71 8.56
C ALA A 21 -17.90 4.24 8.75
N LEU A 22 -18.08 5.34 9.48
CA LEU A 22 -19.38 6.00 9.65
C LEU A 22 -19.93 6.51 8.30
N ALA A 23 -19.10 7.15 7.48
CA ALA A 23 -19.49 7.65 6.16
C ALA A 23 -19.92 6.54 5.19
N ALA A 24 -19.33 5.34 5.34
CA ALA A 24 -19.73 4.14 4.60
C ALA A 24 -20.99 3.46 5.18
N GLY A 25 -21.59 4.00 6.24
CA GLY A 25 -22.81 3.50 6.87
C GLY A 25 -22.60 2.39 7.91
N SER A 26 -21.37 2.21 8.43
CA SER A 26 -21.10 1.23 9.48
C SER A 26 -21.37 1.77 10.88
N GLY A 27 -21.91 0.93 11.77
CA GLY A 27 -21.67 1.09 13.21
C GLY A 27 -20.19 0.84 13.56
N VAL A 28 -19.63 1.63 14.47
CA VAL A 28 -18.19 1.65 14.78
C VAL A 28 -17.93 1.28 16.23
N VAL A 29 -17.08 0.28 16.41
CA VAL A 29 -16.42 -0.02 17.68
C VAL A 29 -15.01 0.55 17.60
N PHE A 30 -14.74 1.60 18.34
CA PHE A 30 -13.47 2.31 18.35
C PHE A 30 -12.61 1.80 19.51
N LYS A 31 -11.55 1.05 19.20
CA LYS A 31 -10.60 0.48 20.18
C LYS A 31 -9.20 1.06 19.95
N PRO A 32 -8.80 2.14 20.64
CA PRO A 32 -7.50 2.79 20.45
C PRO A 32 -6.34 1.96 21.02
N ALA A 33 -5.12 2.28 20.58
CA ALA A 33 -3.91 1.86 21.27
C ALA A 33 -3.90 2.37 22.73
N PRO A 34 -3.47 1.56 23.72
CA PRO A 34 -3.48 1.94 25.14
C PRO A 34 -2.76 3.26 25.44
N GLN A 35 -1.66 3.52 24.73
CA GLN A 35 -0.85 4.73 24.88
C GLN A 35 -1.61 6.00 24.47
N ALA A 36 -2.64 5.88 23.62
CA ALA A 36 -3.38 6.99 23.03
C ALA A 36 -4.86 7.09 23.49
N ARG A 37 -5.28 6.31 24.50
CA ARG A 37 -6.68 6.24 24.97
C ARG A 37 -7.32 7.59 25.28
N ARG A 38 -6.54 8.55 25.83
CA ARG A 38 -7.06 9.90 26.13
C ARG A 38 -7.35 10.71 24.87
N CYS A 39 -6.51 10.58 23.84
CA CYS A 39 -6.76 11.23 22.55
C CYS A 39 -8.03 10.68 21.91
N ALA A 40 -8.21 9.36 21.96
CA ALA A 40 -9.41 8.69 21.46
C ALA A 40 -10.70 9.12 22.19
N ALA A 41 -10.64 9.30 23.51
CA ALA A 41 -11.77 9.82 24.29
C ALA A 41 -12.23 11.20 23.79
N VAL A 42 -11.28 12.12 23.56
CA VAL A 42 -11.58 13.45 23.02
C VAL A 42 -12.20 13.38 21.63
N ILE A 43 -11.69 12.50 20.74
CA ILE A 43 -12.28 12.31 19.42
C ILE A 43 -13.72 11.83 19.52
N ALA A 44 -13.99 10.82 20.36
CA ALA A 44 -15.34 10.28 20.54
C ALA A 44 -16.30 11.33 21.11
N GLU A 45 -15.86 12.12 22.09
CA GLU A 45 -16.63 13.22 22.67
C GLU A 45 -17.00 14.26 21.61
N VAL A 46 -16.04 14.73 20.82
CA VAL A 46 -16.28 15.69 19.72
C VAL A 46 -17.27 15.14 18.70
N LEU A 47 -17.16 13.85 18.34
CA LEU A 47 -18.08 13.23 17.39
C LEU A 47 -19.50 13.10 17.95
N TRP A 48 -19.65 12.75 19.23
CA TRP A 48 -20.96 12.70 19.89
C TRP A 48 -21.58 14.10 20.02
N GLU A 49 -20.79 15.11 20.35
CA GLU A 49 -21.23 16.52 20.37
C GLU A 49 -21.65 17.01 18.98
N ALA A 50 -20.96 16.56 17.94
CA ALA A 50 -21.33 16.83 16.55
C ALA A 50 -22.59 16.09 16.06
N GLY A 51 -23.17 15.22 16.90
CA GLY A 51 -24.43 14.53 16.63
C GLY A 51 -24.29 13.07 16.16
N VAL A 52 -23.10 12.48 16.20
CA VAL A 52 -22.96 11.03 15.94
C VAL A 52 -23.65 10.26 17.07
N PRO A 53 -24.62 9.39 16.77
CA PRO A 53 -25.31 8.62 17.80
C PRO A 53 -24.36 7.68 18.58
N ARG A 54 -24.54 7.57 19.90
CA ARG A 54 -23.71 6.72 20.77
C ARG A 54 -23.88 5.21 20.49
N ASP A 55 -25.00 4.81 19.91
CA ASP A 55 -25.26 3.47 19.41
C ASP A 55 -24.61 3.20 18.04
N ALA A 56 -24.27 4.26 17.28
CA ALA A 56 -23.49 4.17 16.04
C ALA A 56 -21.97 4.24 16.28
N LEU A 57 -21.50 4.88 17.37
CA LEU A 57 -20.09 4.96 17.75
C LEU A 57 -19.89 4.60 19.23
N ALA A 58 -19.29 3.43 19.49
CA ALA A 58 -18.90 2.97 20.81
C ALA A 58 -17.37 3.03 20.98
N LEU A 59 -16.88 3.87 21.90
CA LEU A 59 -15.49 3.85 22.35
C LEU A 59 -15.31 2.77 23.42
N ILE A 60 -14.33 1.91 23.24
CA ILE A 60 -13.99 0.85 24.20
C ILE A 60 -12.51 0.90 24.58
N ASP A 61 -12.21 0.72 25.86
CA ASP A 61 -10.85 0.52 26.39
C ASP A 61 -10.84 -0.87 27.05
N ILE A 62 -10.32 -1.85 26.32
CA ILE A 62 -10.27 -3.26 26.76
C ILE A 62 -8.85 -3.80 26.63
N GLU A 63 -8.52 -4.77 27.47
CA GLU A 63 -7.23 -5.46 27.42
C GLU A 63 -7.04 -6.24 26.10
N GLU A 64 -5.81 -6.25 25.61
CA GLU A 64 -5.46 -6.79 24.28
C GLU A 64 -5.38 -8.33 24.21
N GLY A 65 -5.60 -9.01 25.34
CA GLY A 65 -5.61 -10.47 25.44
C GLY A 65 -6.94 -11.09 25.00
N GLU A 66 -7.56 -11.87 25.89
CA GLU A 66 -8.77 -12.65 25.57
C GLU A 66 -9.93 -11.78 25.07
N LEU A 67 -10.17 -10.61 25.70
CA LEU A 67 -11.24 -9.70 25.30
C LEU A 67 -10.99 -9.10 23.92
N GLY A 68 -9.75 -8.67 23.64
CA GLY A 68 -9.34 -8.20 22.32
C GLY A 68 -9.56 -9.27 21.25
N ARG A 69 -9.12 -10.51 21.50
CA ARG A 69 -9.37 -11.64 20.60
C ARG A 69 -10.86 -11.86 20.36
N ARG A 70 -11.66 -11.95 21.43
CA ARG A 70 -13.12 -12.14 21.34
C ARG A 70 -13.81 -11.05 20.52
N LEU A 71 -13.37 -9.79 20.64
CA LEU A 71 -13.88 -8.70 19.81
C LEU A 71 -13.57 -8.91 18.34
N ILE A 72 -12.30 -9.16 18.00
CA ILE A 72 -11.85 -9.28 16.61
C ILE A 72 -12.49 -10.50 15.91
N THR A 73 -12.68 -11.61 16.62
CA THR A 73 -13.28 -12.83 16.06
C THR A 73 -14.80 -12.86 16.12
N HIS A 74 -15.45 -11.82 16.65
CA HIS A 74 -16.91 -11.82 16.83
C HIS A 74 -17.64 -11.86 15.48
N GLU A 75 -18.67 -12.70 15.32
CA GLU A 75 -19.41 -12.88 14.06
C GLU A 75 -20.03 -11.58 13.52
N ALA A 76 -20.51 -10.71 14.42
CA ALA A 76 -21.07 -9.40 14.07
C ALA A 76 -20.00 -8.38 13.59
N VAL A 77 -18.70 -8.66 13.77
CA VAL A 77 -17.64 -7.83 13.20
C VAL A 77 -17.50 -8.16 11.72
N GLY A 78 -18.16 -7.34 10.89
CA GLY A 78 -18.09 -7.46 9.44
C GLY A 78 -16.75 -7.03 8.84
N ARG A 79 -15.92 -6.26 9.57
CA ARG A 79 -14.56 -5.85 9.17
C ARG A 79 -13.78 -5.19 10.29
N VAL A 80 -12.46 -5.17 10.13
CA VAL A 80 -11.51 -4.43 10.98
C VAL A 80 -10.71 -3.45 10.11
N ILE A 81 -10.63 -2.19 10.54
CA ILE A 81 -9.67 -1.21 10.02
C ILE A 81 -8.53 -1.13 11.05
N LEU A 82 -7.34 -1.58 10.66
CA LEU A 82 -6.15 -1.59 11.49
C LEU A 82 -5.15 -0.57 10.97
N THR A 83 -4.45 0.10 11.88
CA THR A 83 -3.16 0.68 11.55
C THR A 83 -2.19 0.32 12.65
N GLY A 84 -1.11 -0.38 12.30
CA GLY A 84 -0.22 -1.02 13.26
C GLY A 84 0.88 -1.84 12.60
N SER A 85 1.38 -2.87 13.28
CA SER A 85 2.38 -3.77 12.70
C SER A 85 1.73 -4.82 11.80
N TRP A 86 2.53 -5.34 10.86
CA TRP A 86 2.15 -6.51 10.08
C TRP A 86 1.89 -7.73 10.99
N ASP A 87 2.68 -7.89 12.05
CA ASP A 87 2.50 -8.98 13.03
C ASP A 87 1.13 -8.93 13.72
N THR A 88 0.58 -7.74 14.00
CA THR A 88 -0.78 -7.61 14.54
C THR A 88 -1.83 -8.02 13.49
N ALA A 89 -1.62 -7.68 12.22
CA ALA A 89 -2.51 -8.12 11.14
C ALA A 89 -2.50 -9.66 10.99
N ALA A 90 -1.30 -10.27 11.03
CA ALA A 90 -1.11 -11.71 11.03
C ALA A 90 -1.77 -12.37 12.25
N LEU A 91 -1.61 -11.78 13.44
CA LEU A 91 -2.25 -12.26 14.65
C LEU A 91 -3.78 -12.25 14.53
N PHE A 92 -4.37 -11.18 14.00
CA PHE A 92 -5.82 -11.10 13.82
C PHE A 92 -6.33 -12.15 12.82
N ARG A 93 -5.62 -12.37 11.72
CA ARG A 93 -5.99 -13.41 10.75
C ARG A 93 -5.73 -14.84 11.25
N SER A 94 -4.73 -15.08 12.09
CA SER A 94 -4.57 -16.41 12.72
C SER A 94 -5.72 -16.77 13.68
N TRP A 95 -6.43 -15.77 14.23
CA TRP A 95 -7.64 -16.02 15.02
C TRP A 95 -8.90 -16.20 14.18
N ARG A 96 -8.96 -15.54 13.02
CA ARG A 96 -10.06 -15.61 12.06
C ARG A 96 -9.48 -15.46 10.64
N PRO A 97 -9.18 -16.56 9.92
CA PRO A 97 -8.48 -16.51 8.64
C PRO A 97 -9.20 -15.70 7.55
N ASP A 98 -10.54 -15.74 7.55
CA ASP A 98 -11.40 -15.02 6.61
C ASP A 98 -11.68 -13.56 7.02
N LEU A 99 -11.03 -13.04 8.07
CA LEU A 99 -11.34 -11.71 8.61
C LEU A 99 -11.20 -10.62 7.51
N PRO A 100 -12.28 -9.86 7.23
CA PRO A 100 -12.20 -8.70 6.35
C PRO A 100 -11.37 -7.59 7.00
N LEU A 101 -10.07 -7.63 6.75
CA LEU A 101 -9.07 -6.77 7.36
C LEU A 101 -8.54 -5.77 6.32
N LEU A 102 -8.70 -4.49 6.61
CA LEU A 102 -8.00 -3.41 5.92
C LEU A 102 -6.94 -2.90 6.89
N ALA A 103 -5.67 -3.17 6.60
CA ALA A 103 -4.58 -2.70 7.46
C ALA A 103 -3.61 -1.81 6.68
N GLU A 104 -3.32 -0.66 7.25
CA GLU A 104 -2.13 0.13 6.92
C GLU A 104 -1.04 -0.28 7.89
N THR A 105 -0.05 -0.99 7.37
CA THR A 105 1.06 -1.51 8.15
C THR A 105 2.33 -0.73 7.87
N SER A 106 3.36 -0.95 8.67
CA SER A 106 4.51 -0.06 8.70
C SER A 106 5.39 -0.11 7.44
N GLY A 107 6.54 0.57 7.47
CA GLY A 107 7.42 0.71 6.31
C GLY A 107 8.90 0.68 6.65
N LYS A 108 9.74 0.25 5.71
CA LYS A 108 11.19 0.39 5.77
C LYS A 108 11.67 1.33 4.67
N ASN A 109 11.37 2.61 4.85
CA ASN A 109 11.45 3.59 3.76
C ASN A 109 12.89 4.07 3.53
N ALA A 110 13.22 4.33 2.26
CA ALA A 110 14.51 4.86 1.86
C ALA A 110 14.39 6.13 1.03
N MET A 111 15.39 7.00 1.14
CA MET A 111 15.62 8.13 0.23
C MET A 111 16.90 7.87 -0.58
N ILE A 112 16.78 7.85 -1.91
CA ILE A 112 17.91 7.78 -2.83
C ILE A 112 18.41 9.20 -3.09
N ILE A 113 19.72 9.42 -3.02
CA ILE A 113 20.35 10.72 -3.31
C ILE A 113 21.40 10.52 -4.39
N THR A 114 21.16 11.11 -5.57
CA THR A 114 22.03 10.98 -6.74
C THR A 114 23.06 12.12 -6.84
N PRO A 115 24.11 11.99 -7.67
CA PRO A 115 25.09 13.07 -7.84
C PRO A 115 24.51 14.37 -8.43
N SER A 116 23.39 14.30 -9.15
CA SER A 116 22.70 15.47 -9.72
C SER A 116 21.87 16.22 -8.68
N ALA A 117 21.67 15.65 -7.49
CA ALA A 117 20.89 16.24 -6.43
C ALA A 117 21.49 17.55 -5.88
N ASP A 118 20.60 18.38 -5.35
CA ASP A 118 21.01 19.40 -4.39
C ASP A 118 21.27 18.74 -3.03
N LEU A 119 22.54 18.62 -2.67
CA LEU A 119 22.97 17.92 -1.47
C LEU A 119 22.54 18.63 -0.17
N ASP A 120 22.38 19.95 -0.20
CA ASP A 120 22.01 20.72 0.98
C ASP A 120 20.51 20.53 1.28
N LEU A 121 19.66 20.59 0.24
CA LEU A 121 18.24 20.27 0.35
C LEU A 121 18.03 18.79 0.71
N ALA A 122 18.75 17.88 0.05
CA ALA A 122 18.66 16.44 0.33
C ALA A 122 19.01 16.10 1.78
N ALA A 123 20.06 16.71 2.35
CA ALA A 123 20.39 16.51 3.76
C ALA A 123 19.28 17.03 4.69
N SER A 124 18.71 18.21 4.41
CA SER A 124 17.63 18.79 5.22
C SER A 124 16.37 17.91 5.21
N ASP A 125 15.94 17.48 4.03
CA ASP A 125 14.76 16.64 3.84
C ASP A 125 14.95 15.25 4.45
N LEU A 126 16.16 14.67 4.32
CA LEU A 126 16.51 13.40 4.93
C LEU A 126 16.42 13.45 6.45
N VAL A 127 17.03 14.46 7.09
CA VAL A 127 17.01 14.64 8.56
C VAL A 127 15.57 14.83 9.07
N ARG A 128 14.78 15.67 8.41
CA ARG A 128 13.35 15.88 8.77
C ARG A 128 12.53 14.60 8.62
N SER A 129 12.78 13.83 7.57
CA SER A 129 12.07 12.58 7.29
C SER A 129 12.47 11.44 8.22
N ALA A 130 13.74 11.40 8.64
CA ALA A 130 14.26 10.36 9.54
C ALA A 130 13.87 10.61 11.01
N PHE A 131 13.93 11.86 11.47
CA PHE A 131 13.91 12.14 12.92
C PHE A 131 12.69 12.93 13.41
N GLY A 132 11.88 13.49 12.51
CA GLY A 132 10.61 14.11 12.91
C GLY A 132 9.71 13.10 13.65
N HIS A 133 9.19 13.50 14.82
CA HIS A 133 8.50 12.60 15.75
C HIS A 133 9.37 11.43 16.26
N ALA A 134 10.67 11.67 16.43
CA ALA A 134 11.67 10.67 16.82
C ALA A 134 11.70 9.44 15.91
N GLY A 135 11.39 9.62 14.62
CA GLY A 135 11.34 8.50 13.64
C GLY A 135 10.17 7.54 13.85
N GLN A 136 9.20 7.84 14.73
CA GLN A 136 8.04 7.01 15.02
C GLN A 136 6.92 7.21 14.00
N LYS A 137 7.27 7.14 12.72
CA LYS A 137 6.32 7.26 11.61
C LYS A 137 6.49 6.04 10.72
N CYS A 138 5.38 5.47 10.28
CA CYS A 138 5.40 4.44 9.25
C CYS A 138 6.08 4.94 7.96
N SER A 139 6.06 6.25 7.70
CA SER A 139 6.73 6.92 6.57
C SER A 139 8.16 7.43 6.84
N ALA A 140 8.71 7.23 8.04
CA ALA A 140 10.03 7.75 8.38
C ALA A 140 11.11 7.19 7.44
N ALA A 141 12.01 8.05 6.97
CA ALA A 141 13.16 7.63 6.18
C ALA A 141 14.16 6.90 7.09
N SER A 142 14.10 5.57 7.10
CA SER A 142 15.00 4.73 7.88
C SER A 142 16.32 4.50 7.19
N LEU A 143 16.36 4.68 5.86
CA LEU A 143 17.53 4.45 5.02
C LEU A 143 17.80 5.66 4.12
N ALA A 144 19.08 5.96 3.93
CA ALA A 144 19.58 6.81 2.85
C ALA A 144 20.46 5.96 1.93
N ILE A 145 20.20 5.99 0.63
CA ILE A 145 20.99 5.25 -0.36
C ILE A 145 21.72 6.26 -1.23
N LEU A 146 23.02 6.41 -1.01
CA LEU A 146 23.85 7.39 -1.69
C LEU A 146 24.43 6.78 -2.97
N VAL A 147 24.20 7.43 -4.11
CA VAL A 147 24.62 6.90 -5.41
C VAL A 147 25.99 7.43 -5.83
N GLY A 148 26.84 6.52 -6.32
CA GLY A 148 28.12 6.83 -6.94
C GLY A 148 29.02 7.69 -6.04
N PRO A 149 29.53 8.84 -6.49
CA PRO A 149 30.45 9.68 -5.72
C PRO A 149 29.84 10.27 -4.44
N VAL A 150 28.51 10.39 -4.31
CA VAL A 150 27.86 10.98 -3.13
C VAL A 150 28.19 10.16 -1.87
N GLY A 151 28.21 8.83 -1.97
CA GLY A 151 28.54 7.97 -0.81
C GLY A 151 29.97 8.07 -0.31
N ARG A 152 30.87 8.72 -1.07
CA ARG A 152 32.25 9.02 -0.66
C ARG A 152 32.45 10.51 -0.35
N SER A 153 31.39 11.32 -0.45
CA SER A 153 31.45 12.76 -0.22
C SER A 153 31.62 13.08 1.25
N GLN A 154 32.83 13.49 1.64
CA GLN A 154 33.08 14.01 2.99
C GLN A 154 32.24 15.25 3.30
N ARG A 155 31.92 16.08 2.29
CA ARG A 155 31.05 17.25 2.46
C ARG A 155 29.66 16.81 2.92
N PHE A 156 29.03 15.88 2.20
CA PHE A 156 27.69 15.41 2.52
C PHE A 156 27.65 14.71 3.89
N ALA A 157 28.64 13.86 4.17
CA ALA A 157 28.73 13.18 5.48
C ALA A 157 28.85 14.16 6.65
N ARG A 158 29.70 15.21 6.54
CA ARG A 158 29.83 16.24 7.57
C ARG A 158 28.52 17.02 7.75
N GLN A 159 27.91 17.45 6.66
CA GLN A 159 26.67 18.21 6.70
C GLN A 159 25.52 17.42 7.32
N LEU A 160 25.38 16.14 6.96
CA LEU A 160 24.39 15.26 7.57
C LEU A 160 24.64 15.12 9.08
N ALA A 161 25.90 14.89 9.48
CA ALA A 161 26.24 14.76 10.90
C ALA A 161 25.98 16.05 11.69
N ASP A 162 26.32 17.21 11.13
CA ASP A 162 26.10 18.51 11.76
C ASP A 162 24.60 18.79 11.89
N ALA A 163 23.82 18.61 10.82
CA ALA A 163 22.37 18.80 10.85
C ALA A 163 21.68 17.90 11.89
N VAL A 164 22.13 16.65 12.06
CA VAL A 164 21.60 15.73 13.07
C VAL A 164 21.97 16.16 14.49
N ARG A 165 23.22 16.56 14.73
CA ARG A 165 23.69 17.00 16.05
C ARG A 165 23.05 18.31 16.50
N SER A 166 22.59 19.14 15.55
CA SER A 166 21.92 20.41 15.84
C SER A 166 20.46 20.28 16.27
N LEU A 167 19.84 19.10 16.14
CA LEU A 167 18.44 18.92 16.51
C LEU A 167 18.22 19.08 18.01
N HIS A 168 17.27 19.95 18.39
CA HIS A 168 16.88 20.11 19.80
C HIS A 168 15.96 18.96 20.26
N VAL A 169 16.48 18.11 21.13
CA VAL A 169 15.75 16.95 21.68
C VAL A 169 15.22 17.30 23.05
N ALA A 170 13.91 17.37 23.20
CA ALA A 170 13.27 17.77 24.45
C ALA A 170 11.84 17.21 24.56
N LEU A 171 11.25 17.33 25.76
CA LEU A 171 9.82 17.02 25.94
C LEU A 171 8.96 18.02 25.16
N PRO A 172 7.74 17.64 24.72
CA PRO A 172 6.85 18.53 23.96
C PRO A 172 6.39 19.79 24.70
N THR A 173 6.65 19.91 26.01
CA THR A 173 6.42 21.13 26.79
C THR A 173 7.45 22.22 26.51
N ASP A 174 8.58 21.88 25.89
CA ASP A 174 9.55 22.83 25.38
C ASP A 174 9.14 23.24 23.95
N PRO A 175 8.79 24.52 23.69
CA PRO A 175 8.38 24.97 22.37
C PRO A 175 9.50 24.93 21.33
N LEU A 176 10.76 24.78 21.74
CA LEU A 176 11.91 24.64 20.83
C LEU A 176 12.15 23.19 20.40
N ALA A 177 11.43 22.21 20.97
CA ALA A 177 11.65 20.79 20.70
C ALA A 177 11.43 20.45 19.21
N GLU A 178 12.47 19.92 18.56
CA GLU A 178 12.40 19.41 17.20
C GLU A 178 12.22 17.89 17.16
N VAL A 179 12.78 17.20 18.16
CA VAL A 179 12.65 15.75 18.34
C VAL A 179 12.10 15.48 19.74
N GLY A 180 10.91 14.88 19.79
CA GLY A 180 10.25 14.48 21.03
C GLY A 180 10.73 13.13 21.57
N PRO A 181 10.09 12.63 22.64
CA PRO A 181 10.40 11.32 23.20
C PRO A 181 9.89 10.18 22.30
N VAL A 182 10.55 9.02 22.41
CA VAL A 182 9.91 7.76 22.02
C VAL A 182 8.73 7.46 22.96
N ILE A 183 7.70 6.75 22.48
CA ILE A 183 6.46 6.58 23.25
C ILE A 183 6.69 5.82 24.56
N GLU A 184 7.57 4.83 24.50
CA GLU A 184 7.96 3.92 25.57
C GLU A 184 9.49 3.80 25.63
N ARG A 185 10.02 3.37 26.77
CA ARG A 185 11.47 3.16 26.93
C ARG A 185 11.95 2.16 25.87
N PRO A 186 13.03 2.45 25.12
CA PRO A 186 13.54 1.54 24.11
C PRO A 186 13.82 0.14 24.66
N GLN A 187 13.28 -0.86 23.98
CA GLN A 187 13.47 -2.28 24.28
C GLN A 187 13.60 -3.06 22.97
N GLY A 188 14.05 -4.32 23.05
CA GLY A 188 14.12 -5.25 21.92
C GLY A 188 14.81 -4.64 20.70
N LYS A 189 14.11 -4.62 19.57
CA LYS A 189 14.63 -4.13 18.28
C LYS A 189 15.08 -2.67 18.34
N LEU A 190 14.33 -1.79 19.02
CA LEU A 190 14.69 -0.38 19.09
C LEU A 190 15.91 -0.14 19.98
N ALA A 191 16.01 -0.84 21.12
CA ALA A 191 17.21 -0.77 21.96
C ALA A 191 18.45 -1.22 21.18
N TRP A 192 18.36 -2.35 20.47
CA TRP A 192 19.43 -2.82 19.59
C TRP A 192 19.81 -1.77 18.54
N ALA A 193 18.83 -1.16 17.88
CA ALA A 193 19.06 -0.13 16.87
C ALA A 193 19.67 1.17 17.44
N LEU A 194 19.60 1.40 18.75
CA LEU A 194 20.22 2.55 19.40
C LEU A 194 21.61 2.23 19.95
N THR A 195 21.93 0.99 20.31
CA THR A 195 23.17 0.67 21.03
C THR A 195 24.17 -0.18 20.26
N GLU A 196 23.70 -1.06 19.37
CA GLU A 196 24.53 -2.10 18.74
C GLU A 196 24.79 -1.80 17.26
N LEU A 197 25.97 -2.13 16.74
CA LEU A 197 26.28 -2.06 15.30
C LEU A 197 26.52 -3.47 14.75
N ASP A 198 26.15 -3.71 13.49
CA ASP A 198 26.64 -4.88 12.76
C ASP A 198 28.14 -4.69 12.42
N ALA A 199 28.88 -5.78 12.16
CA ALA A 199 30.34 -5.79 12.13
C ALA A 199 31.00 -4.77 11.16
N ASP A 200 30.34 -4.43 10.06
CA ASP A 200 30.84 -3.47 9.05
C ASP A 200 30.26 -2.05 9.22
N GLU A 201 29.38 -1.85 10.20
CA GLU A 201 28.72 -0.56 10.44
C GLU A 201 29.53 0.32 11.40
N GLN A 202 29.38 1.64 11.25
CA GLN A 202 29.98 2.64 12.14
C GLN A 202 28.98 3.74 12.46
N TRP A 203 29.11 4.35 13.63
CA TRP A 203 28.33 5.54 13.97
C TRP A 203 28.96 6.78 13.32
N LEU A 204 28.24 7.41 12.38
CA LEU A 204 28.52 8.80 11.99
C LEU A 204 28.06 9.77 13.08
N VAL A 205 26.89 9.48 13.67
CA VAL A 205 26.40 10.11 14.89
C VAL A 205 25.85 9.01 15.79
N GLN A 206 26.43 8.85 16.97
CA GLN A 206 25.97 7.84 17.93
C GLN A 206 24.79 8.40 18.75
N PRO A 207 23.64 7.72 18.76
CA PRO A 207 22.51 8.12 19.60
C PRO A 207 22.84 7.88 21.08
N ARG A 208 22.27 8.70 21.96
CA ARG A 208 22.49 8.64 23.41
C ARG A 208 21.19 8.97 24.15
N PRO A 209 20.93 8.39 25.34
CA PRO A 209 19.92 8.91 26.23
C PRO A 209 20.20 10.38 26.53
N VAL A 210 19.16 11.21 26.64
CA VAL A 210 19.32 12.62 27.04
C VAL A 210 19.57 12.69 28.54
N ASP A 211 20.64 13.36 28.94
CA ASP A 211 21.02 13.51 30.34
C ASP A 211 19.91 14.22 31.14
N GLY A 212 19.60 13.68 32.32
CA GLY A 212 18.55 14.23 33.19
C GLY A 212 17.12 13.86 32.80
N ASP A 213 16.88 13.09 31.73
CA ASP A 213 15.54 12.55 31.44
C ASP A 213 15.18 11.37 32.35
N GLU A 214 14.38 11.63 33.39
CA GLU A 214 13.87 10.60 34.30
C GLU A 214 12.93 9.60 33.59
N THR A 215 12.33 9.98 32.46
CA THR A 215 11.41 9.10 31.74
C THR A 215 12.15 7.98 31.00
N GLY A 216 13.42 8.19 30.63
CA GLY A 216 14.23 7.26 29.85
C GLY A 216 13.75 7.12 28.39
N ARG A 217 13.03 8.11 27.88
CA ARG A 217 12.39 8.10 26.55
C ARG A 217 12.95 9.16 25.61
N LEU A 218 13.74 10.11 26.09
CA LEU A 218 14.46 11.06 25.25
C LEU A 218 15.79 10.46 24.82
N TRP A 219 15.98 10.38 23.51
CA TRP A 219 17.20 9.90 22.87
C TRP A 219 17.62 10.85 21.78
N THR A 220 18.91 11.17 21.71
CA THR A 220 19.46 11.89 20.58
C THR A 220 19.43 11.02 19.32
N PRO A 221 19.28 11.61 18.13
CA PRO A 221 19.20 10.81 16.92
C PRO A 221 20.53 10.18 16.52
N GLY A 222 20.45 9.02 15.88
CA GLY A 222 21.60 8.22 15.45
C GLY A 222 21.71 8.07 13.94
N VAL A 223 22.94 8.05 13.42
CA VAL A 223 23.25 7.78 12.01
C VAL A 223 24.31 6.71 11.88
N ARG A 224 23.95 5.58 11.27
CA ARG A 224 24.84 4.47 10.92
C ARG A 224 25.34 4.64 9.49
N VAL A 225 26.60 4.34 9.25
CA VAL A 225 27.18 4.23 7.92
C VAL A 225 27.70 2.81 7.72
N GLY A 226 27.72 2.35 6.46
CA GLY A 226 28.16 0.99 6.14
C GLY A 226 27.06 -0.06 6.16
N VAL A 227 25.78 0.35 6.27
CA VAL A 227 24.63 -0.56 6.23
C VAL A 227 24.66 -1.37 4.94
N ARG A 228 24.71 -2.70 5.07
CA ARG A 228 24.85 -3.63 3.95
C ARG A 228 23.48 -4.11 3.46
N ALA A 229 23.39 -4.42 2.18
CA ALA A 229 22.22 -5.06 1.59
C ALA A 229 21.91 -6.38 2.32
N GLY A 230 20.68 -6.56 2.76
CA GLY A 230 20.23 -7.75 3.48
C GLY A 230 20.65 -7.84 4.96
N SER A 231 21.40 -6.87 5.48
CA SER A 231 21.67 -6.75 6.92
C SER A 231 20.38 -6.59 7.71
N ARG A 232 20.45 -6.84 9.03
CA ARG A 232 19.31 -6.62 9.92
C ARG A 232 18.84 -5.16 9.85
N PHE A 233 19.76 -4.19 9.83
CA PHE A 233 19.37 -2.80 9.74
C PHE A 233 18.69 -2.45 8.40
N HIS A 234 19.06 -3.12 7.30
CA HIS A 234 18.41 -2.93 6.01
C HIS A 234 16.96 -3.45 5.99
N THR A 235 16.69 -4.59 6.59
CA THR A 235 15.43 -5.32 6.41
C THR A 235 14.42 -5.15 7.54
N GLU A 236 14.86 -4.85 8.77
CA GLU A 236 13.98 -4.71 9.94
C GLU A 236 13.64 -3.24 10.22
N GLU A 237 12.37 -2.96 10.53
CA GLU A 237 11.92 -1.63 10.95
C GLU A 237 12.04 -1.44 12.47
N PHE A 238 12.69 -0.36 12.91
CA PHE A 238 12.93 -0.08 14.33
C PHE A 238 12.03 0.98 14.96
N PHE A 239 11.33 1.79 14.14
CA PHE A 239 10.35 2.77 14.61
C PHE A 239 10.90 3.75 15.67
N GLY A 240 12.07 4.34 15.41
CA GLY A 240 12.75 5.25 16.32
C GLY A 240 13.80 6.11 15.63
N PRO A 241 14.57 6.93 16.38
CA PRO A 241 15.36 8.03 15.82
C PRO A 241 16.72 7.54 15.29
N VAL A 242 16.72 6.59 14.35
CA VAL A 242 17.94 5.98 13.79
C VAL A 242 17.85 5.91 12.26
N LEU A 243 18.87 6.44 11.60
CA LEU A 243 19.03 6.43 10.14
C LEU A 243 20.21 5.53 9.75
N GLY A 244 20.03 4.71 8.71
CA GLY A 244 21.10 3.92 8.10
C GLY A 244 21.50 4.44 6.74
N VAL A 245 22.81 4.58 6.50
CA VAL A 245 23.36 5.04 5.23
C VAL A 245 23.97 3.85 4.47
N MET A 246 23.44 3.62 3.28
CA MET A 246 23.91 2.64 2.31
C MET A 246 24.59 3.35 1.14
N HIS A 247 25.45 2.61 0.42
CA HIS A 247 26.07 3.07 -0.81
C HIS A 247 25.67 2.17 -1.99
N ALA A 248 25.33 2.78 -3.11
CA ALA A 248 25.09 2.08 -4.38
C ALA A 248 25.98 2.68 -5.48
N PRO A 249 26.56 1.86 -6.37
CA PRO A 249 27.39 2.37 -7.47
C PRO A 249 26.59 3.09 -8.55
N THR A 250 25.33 2.70 -8.77
CA THR A 250 24.43 3.26 -9.79
C THR A 250 23.01 3.44 -9.25
N LEU A 251 22.17 4.18 -9.97
CA LEU A 251 20.78 4.40 -9.61
C LEU A 251 19.96 3.10 -9.69
N GLU A 252 20.19 2.26 -10.69
CA GLU A 252 19.53 0.95 -10.83
C GLU A 252 19.76 0.11 -9.58
N ARG A 253 21.02 0.00 -9.14
CA ARG A 253 21.35 -0.74 -7.93
C ARG A 253 20.72 -0.09 -6.69
N ALA A 254 20.62 1.23 -6.63
CA ALA A 254 19.96 1.92 -5.53
C ALA A 254 18.45 1.61 -5.47
N ILE A 255 17.79 1.55 -6.63
CA ILE A 255 16.37 1.15 -6.74
C ILE A 255 16.18 -0.31 -6.30
N GLU A 256 17.07 -1.21 -6.72
CA GLU A 256 17.05 -2.60 -6.27
C GLU A 256 17.16 -2.71 -4.74
N LEU A 257 18.06 -1.96 -4.12
CA LEU A 257 18.20 -1.92 -2.65
C LEU A 257 16.94 -1.35 -1.99
N GLN A 258 16.40 -0.24 -2.49
CA GLN A 258 15.16 0.37 -2.00
C GLN A 258 13.97 -0.59 -2.08
N ASN A 259 13.91 -1.42 -3.13
CA ASN A 259 12.84 -2.40 -3.34
C ASN A 259 13.07 -3.74 -2.61
N ALA A 260 14.28 -4.03 -2.15
CA ALA A 260 14.65 -5.32 -1.56
C ALA A 260 14.16 -5.52 -0.11
N VAL A 261 13.44 -4.54 0.45
CA VAL A 261 12.74 -4.69 1.73
C VAL A 261 11.33 -5.25 1.51
N ALA A 262 10.78 -5.90 2.54
CA ALA A 262 9.43 -6.49 2.48
C ALA A 262 8.29 -5.44 2.39
N TYR A 263 8.63 -4.16 2.52
CA TYR A 263 7.70 -3.04 2.61
C TYR A 263 7.72 -2.18 1.35
N GLY A 264 6.65 -1.41 1.15
CA GLY A 264 6.50 -0.54 -0.01
C GLY A 264 5.64 0.69 0.30
N LEU A 265 5.90 1.38 1.42
CA LEU A 265 5.07 2.49 1.87
C LEU A 265 5.46 3.83 1.24
N THR A 266 6.58 4.41 1.65
CA THR A 266 7.11 5.65 1.08
C THR A 266 8.50 5.45 0.48
N ALA A 267 8.80 6.19 -0.59
CA ALA A 267 10.11 6.20 -1.22
C ALA A 267 10.47 7.62 -1.66
N GLY A 268 11.72 8.02 -1.40
CA GLY A 268 12.26 9.32 -1.77
C GLY A 268 13.33 9.24 -2.86
N LEU A 269 13.38 10.26 -3.71
CA LEU A 269 14.47 10.50 -4.66
C LEU A 269 14.87 11.97 -4.61
N HIS A 270 16.17 12.26 -4.47
CA HIS A 270 16.74 13.56 -4.78
C HIS A 270 17.59 13.44 -6.05
N THR A 271 17.22 14.21 -7.07
CA THR A 271 17.84 14.26 -8.40
C THR A 271 17.47 15.59 -9.09
N GLN A 272 18.28 16.05 -10.04
CA GLN A 272 17.90 17.12 -10.99
C GLN A 272 17.90 16.61 -12.44
N ASP A 273 17.98 15.29 -12.62
CA ASP A 273 18.08 14.63 -13.91
C ASP A 273 16.73 13.98 -14.27
N PRO A 274 16.07 14.40 -15.37
CA PRO A 274 14.82 13.82 -15.84
C PRO A 274 14.92 12.32 -16.17
N ASP A 275 16.06 11.84 -16.66
CA ASP A 275 16.24 10.43 -17.01
C ASP A 275 16.34 9.56 -15.74
N GLU A 276 17.01 10.07 -14.70
CA GLU A 276 17.02 9.43 -13.37
C GLU A 276 15.61 9.36 -12.77
N LEU A 277 14.83 10.44 -12.91
CA LEU A 277 13.43 10.48 -12.47
C LEU A 277 12.57 9.45 -13.22
N ALA A 278 12.69 9.38 -14.55
CA ALA A 278 11.91 8.46 -15.38
C ALA A 278 12.19 7.00 -15.00
N LEU A 279 13.48 6.65 -14.88
CA LEU A 279 13.91 5.32 -14.46
C LEU A 279 13.39 4.96 -13.07
N TRP A 280 13.50 5.89 -12.12
CA TRP A 280 13.04 5.67 -10.76
C TRP A 280 11.53 5.50 -10.68
N LEU A 281 10.75 6.37 -11.33
CA LEU A 281 9.28 6.28 -11.34
C LEU A 281 8.76 5.01 -12.00
N ASP A 282 9.48 4.43 -12.96
CA ASP A 282 9.08 3.18 -13.59
C ASP A 282 9.30 1.96 -12.67
N ARG A 283 10.43 1.95 -11.93
CA ARG A 283 10.92 0.77 -11.22
C ARG A 283 10.70 0.77 -9.71
N VAL A 284 10.49 1.91 -9.07
CA VAL A 284 10.31 1.98 -7.61
C VAL A 284 9.00 1.30 -7.18
N GLN A 285 9.07 0.49 -6.12
CA GLN A 285 7.95 -0.28 -5.59
C GLN A 285 7.46 0.27 -4.25
N ALA A 286 6.81 1.43 -4.28
CA ALA A 286 6.18 2.02 -3.11
C ALA A 286 4.89 2.78 -3.46
N GLY A 287 3.96 2.88 -2.52
CA GLY A 287 2.69 3.55 -2.74
C GLY A 287 2.78 5.08 -2.76
N ASN A 288 3.70 5.68 -1.99
CA ASN A 288 3.87 7.14 -1.91
C ASN A 288 5.29 7.55 -2.29
N LEU A 289 5.42 8.26 -3.40
CA LEU A 289 6.68 8.68 -4.00
C LEU A 289 6.90 10.17 -3.79
N TYR A 290 8.12 10.55 -3.41
CA TYR A 290 8.49 11.93 -3.13
C TYR A 290 9.80 12.28 -3.82
N VAL A 291 9.81 13.39 -4.57
CA VAL A 291 10.96 13.83 -5.35
C VAL A 291 11.38 15.24 -4.95
N ASN A 292 12.65 15.40 -4.58
CA ASN A 292 13.26 16.64 -4.11
C ASN A 292 12.51 17.29 -2.93
N ARG A 293 12.16 16.46 -1.94
CA ARG A 293 11.42 16.84 -0.73
C ARG A 293 11.48 15.70 0.31
N GLY A 294 11.07 15.99 1.54
CA GLY A 294 10.85 14.97 2.57
C GLY A 294 9.74 13.96 2.23
N THR A 295 9.85 12.75 2.80
CA THR A 295 8.96 11.59 2.52
C THR A 295 7.81 11.43 3.52
N THR A 296 7.67 12.36 4.47
CA THR A 296 6.65 12.31 5.53
C THR A 296 5.69 13.49 5.42
N GLY A 297 4.58 13.45 6.17
CA GLY A 297 3.62 14.57 6.21
C GLY A 297 2.69 14.60 5.01
N ALA A 298 2.26 13.42 4.53
CA ALA A 298 1.24 13.30 3.50
C ALA A 298 -0.03 14.08 3.88
N ILE A 299 -0.54 14.87 2.94
CA ILE A 299 -1.73 15.69 3.10
C ILE A 299 -2.88 14.98 2.39
N VAL A 300 -4.02 14.85 3.07
CA VAL A 300 -5.26 14.27 2.51
C VAL A 300 -5.56 14.87 1.13
N GLN A 301 -5.99 14.03 0.20
CA GLN A 301 -6.20 14.33 -1.22
C GLN A 301 -4.94 14.70 -2.01
N ARG A 302 -3.98 15.46 -1.48
CA ARG A 302 -2.75 15.80 -2.21
C ARG A 302 -1.87 14.56 -2.40
N GLN A 303 -1.59 13.85 -1.31
CA GLN A 303 -0.84 12.60 -1.34
C GLN A 303 -1.65 11.52 -0.61
N PRO A 304 -2.72 10.98 -1.20
CA PRO A 304 -3.42 9.81 -0.66
C PRO A 304 -2.42 8.77 -0.14
N PHE A 305 -2.60 8.33 1.09
CA PHE A 305 -1.56 7.63 1.82
C PHE A 305 -1.88 6.13 1.93
N GLY A 306 -0.91 5.31 1.55
CA GLY A 306 -0.98 3.85 1.70
C GLY A 306 0.10 3.15 0.90
N GLY A 307 0.47 1.93 1.32
CA GLY A 307 1.62 1.21 0.79
C GLY A 307 1.29 0.05 -0.13
N TRP A 308 2.35 -0.61 -0.62
CA TRP A 308 2.32 -1.90 -1.30
C TRP A 308 3.07 -2.95 -0.45
N LYS A 309 3.07 -4.21 -0.89
CA LYS A 309 3.73 -5.33 -0.17
C LYS A 309 3.21 -5.39 1.28
N ARG A 310 4.07 -5.69 2.26
CA ARG A 310 3.72 -5.76 3.69
C ARG A 310 3.33 -4.43 4.33
N SER A 311 3.26 -3.33 3.58
CA SER A 311 2.76 -2.04 4.09
C SER A 311 1.25 -1.87 3.93
N ALA A 312 0.56 -2.82 3.28
CA ALA A 312 -0.89 -2.84 3.20
C ALA A 312 -1.43 -4.28 3.28
N VAL A 313 -2.58 -4.45 3.93
CA VAL A 313 -3.33 -5.71 3.98
C VAL A 313 -4.73 -5.49 3.40
N GLY A 314 -5.16 -6.40 2.53
CA GLY A 314 -6.43 -6.30 1.81
C GLY A 314 -6.32 -5.48 0.52
N PRO A 315 -7.41 -4.82 0.06
CA PRO A 315 -7.45 -4.18 -1.26
C PRO A 315 -6.45 -3.04 -1.50
N GLY A 316 -5.92 -2.42 -0.44
CA GLY A 316 -4.86 -1.40 -0.54
C GLY A 316 -5.29 -0.05 -1.10
N ALA A 317 -6.57 0.31 -0.97
CA ALA A 317 -7.04 1.67 -1.29
C ALA A 317 -6.49 2.68 -0.27
N LYS A 318 -5.96 3.81 -0.75
CA LYS A 318 -5.24 4.78 0.06
C LYS A 318 -6.19 5.63 0.91
N ALA A 319 -5.83 5.79 2.19
CA ALA A 319 -6.49 6.74 3.08
C ALA A 319 -6.38 8.17 2.53
N GLY A 320 -7.50 8.91 2.59
CA GLY A 320 -7.59 10.24 1.99
C GLY A 320 -7.57 10.27 0.45
N GLY A 321 -7.68 9.09 -0.19
CA GLY A 321 -7.82 8.92 -1.64
C GLY A 321 -9.27 8.70 -2.09
N PRO A 322 -9.51 8.71 -3.41
CA PRO A 322 -10.85 8.63 -3.98
C PRO A 322 -11.51 7.25 -3.83
N ASN A 323 -10.74 6.22 -3.48
CA ASN A 323 -11.20 4.84 -3.39
C ASN A 323 -11.42 4.33 -1.97
N TYR A 324 -11.00 5.07 -0.93
CA TYR A 324 -10.95 4.52 0.43
C TYR A 324 -12.32 3.98 0.89
N LEU A 325 -13.40 4.70 0.62
CA LEU A 325 -14.75 4.29 1.01
C LEU A 325 -15.30 3.12 0.18
N ILE A 326 -14.80 2.90 -1.04
CA ILE A 326 -15.25 1.79 -1.91
C ILE A 326 -14.97 0.45 -1.25
N GLY A 327 -13.82 0.34 -0.58
CA GLY A 327 -13.43 -0.85 0.16
C GLY A 327 -14.24 -1.08 1.44
N LEU A 328 -15.01 -0.09 1.93
CA LEU A 328 -15.74 -0.14 3.21
C LEU A 328 -17.18 -0.67 3.11
N GLY A 329 -17.56 -1.22 1.96
CA GLY A 329 -18.88 -1.84 1.74
C GLY A 329 -18.79 -3.07 0.82
N SER A 330 -19.91 -3.41 0.21
CA SER A 330 -20.00 -4.39 -0.88
C SER A 330 -20.78 -3.80 -2.04
N TRP A 331 -20.46 -4.28 -3.24
CA TRP A 331 -21.06 -3.80 -4.49
C TRP A 331 -21.78 -4.94 -5.17
N ARG A 332 -22.92 -4.62 -5.78
CA ARG A 332 -23.72 -5.56 -6.58
C ARG A 332 -24.11 -4.92 -7.89
N SER A 333 -24.20 -5.72 -8.94
CA SER A 333 -24.66 -5.24 -10.23
C SER A 333 -26.16 -4.90 -10.17
N ARG A 334 -26.60 -3.88 -10.90
CA ARG A 334 -28.03 -3.65 -11.15
C ARG A 334 -28.28 -3.68 -12.65
N PRO A 335 -29.40 -4.28 -13.12
CA PRO A 335 -29.76 -4.23 -14.53
C PRO A 335 -29.83 -2.79 -15.01
N SER A 336 -29.16 -2.49 -16.12
CA SER A 336 -29.22 -1.17 -16.75
C SER A 336 -30.52 -1.04 -17.54
N ALA A 337 -31.30 0.00 -17.29
CA ALA A 337 -32.54 0.28 -18.03
C ALA A 337 -32.32 0.71 -19.50
N ALA A 338 -31.11 1.15 -19.86
CA ALA A 338 -30.82 1.65 -21.21
C ALA A 338 -30.52 0.50 -22.17
N GLN A 339 -31.37 0.27 -23.18
CA GLN A 339 -31.08 -0.62 -24.31
C GLN A 339 -30.12 0.05 -25.29
N SER A 340 -29.11 -0.69 -25.79
CA SER A 340 -28.21 -0.17 -26.81
C SER A 340 -28.86 -0.28 -28.20
N SER A 341 -28.87 0.80 -28.98
CA SER A 341 -29.34 0.77 -30.38
C SER A 341 -28.28 0.25 -31.35
N THR A 342 -27.04 0.06 -30.89
CA THR A 342 -25.90 -0.45 -31.68
C THR A 342 -25.18 -1.58 -30.95
N LEU A 343 -24.78 -2.63 -31.70
CA LEU A 343 -24.12 -3.85 -31.17
C LEU A 343 -22.62 -3.93 -31.52
N HIS A 344 -22.00 -2.88 -32.07
CA HIS A 344 -20.60 -2.96 -32.51
C HIS A 344 -19.60 -2.87 -31.35
N LEU A 345 -18.42 -3.47 -31.55
CA LEU A 345 -17.27 -3.46 -30.62
C LEU A 345 -16.25 -2.34 -30.90
N ARG A 346 -16.59 -1.36 -31.78
CA ARG A 346 -15.69 -0.24 -32.11
C ARG A 346 -15.24 0.51 -30.86
N GLY A 347 -13.95 0.82 -30.78
CA GLY A 347 -13.32 1.53 -29.67
C GLY A 347 -12.77 0.62 -28.57
N LEU A 348 -12.94 -0.70 -28.68
CA LEU A 348 -12.30 -1.67 -27.79
C LEU A 348 -10.91 -2.08 -28.30
N ASP A 349 -10.07 -2.54 -27.38
CA ASP A 349 -8.78 -3.17 -27.69
C ASP A 349 -9.03 -4.42 -28.55
N SER A 350 -8.14 -4.73 -29.50
CA SER A 350 -8.28 -5.88 -30.39
C SER A 350 -8.32 -7.21 -29.62
N ARG A 351 -7.54 -7.34 -28.54
CA ARG A 351 -7.53 -8.53 -27.67
C ARG A 351 -8.87 -8.71 -26.96
N ILE A 352 -9.46 -7.61 -26.48
CA ILE A 352 -10.79 -7.63 -25.84
C ILE A 352 -11.87 -7.98 -26.86
N THR A 353 -11.79 -7.42 -28.07
CA THR A 353 -12.70 -7.71 -29.17
C THR A 353 -12.66 -9.20 -29.54
N ALA A 354 -11.46 -9.75 -29.73
CA ALA A 354 -11.25 -11.16 -30.03
C ALA A 354 -11.80 -12.08 -28.93
N LEU A 355 -11.60 -11.74 -27.65
CA LEU A 355 -12.17 -12.49 -26.52
C LEU A 355 -13.70 -12.51 -26.54
N ILE A 356 -14.33 -11.36 -26.78
CA ILE A 356 -15.80 -11.26 -26.83
C ILE A 356 -16.36 -12.04 -28.02
N GLU A 357 -15.76 -11.92 -29.20
CA GLU A 357 -16.18 -12.63 -30.41
C GLU A 357 -16.00 -14.15 -30.27
N ALA A 358 -14.88 -14.59 -29.70
CA ALA A 358 -14.62 -16.01 -29.43
C ALA A 358 -15.62 -16.62 -28.44
N ALA A 359 -16.12 -15.84 -27.50
CA ALA A 359 -17.08 -16.27 -26.50
C ALA A 359 -18.55 -16.19 -26.95
N GLN A 360 -18.86 -15.39 -27.97
CA GLN A 360 -20.23 -15.13 -28.43
C GLN A 360 -21.08 -16.40 -28.65
N PRO A 361 -20.58 -17.50 -29.24
CA PRO A 361 -21.38 -18.72 -29.42
C PRO A 361 -21.80 -19.41 -28.10
N SER A 362 -21.16 -19.07 -26.98
CA SER A 362 -21.39 -19.67 -25.66
C SER A 362 -22.25 -18.76 -24.75
N LEU A 363 -22.68 -17.60 -25.24
CA LEU A 363 -23.45 -16.61 -24.47
C LEU A 363 -24.82 -16.40 -25.10
N ASP A 364 -25.85 -16.28 -24.27
CA ASP A 364 -27.12 -15.72 -24.74
C ASP A 364 -26.98 -14.23 -25.04
N PHE A 365 -28.03 -13.65 -25.65
CA PHE A 365 -28.00 -12.24 -26.05
C PHE A 365 -27.83 -11.29 -24.86
N GLU A 366 -28.46 -11.56 -23.71
CA GLU A 366 -28.40 -10.68 -22.55
C GLU A 366 -27.01 -10.70 -21.92
N ALA A 367 -26.43 -11.89 -21.74
CA ALA A 367 -25.08 -12.09 -21.25
C ALA A 367 -24.04 -11.46 -22.18
N PHE A 368 -24.20 -11.60 -23.50
CA PHE A 368 -23.34 -10.95 -24.49
C PHE A 368 -23.44 -9.41 -24.44
N GLU A 369 -24.66 -8.85 -24.44
CA GLU A 369 -24.87 -7.40 -24.34
C GLU A 369 -24.27 -6.84 -23.04
N TRP A 370 -24.48 -7.53 -21.92
CA TRP A 370 -23.95 -7.14 -20.63
C TRP A 370 -22.42 -7.13 -20.62
N LEU A 371 -21.79 -8.17 -21.15
CA LEU A 371 -20.33 -8.27 -21.26
C LEU A 371 -19.76 -7.16 -22.14
N ARG A 372 -20.36 -6.96 -23.32
CA ARG A 372 -19.98 -5.90 -24.28
C ARG A 372 -20.05 -4.52 -23.65
N ARG A 373 -21.15 -4.19 -22.97
CA ARG A 373 -21.34 -2.89 -22.30
C ARG A 373 -20.34 -2.70 -21.18
N SER A 374 -20.01 -3.76 -20.46
CA SER A 374 -19.02 -3.72 -19.40
C SER A 374 -17.62 -3.44 -19.96
N ALA A 375 -17.25 -4.04 -21.09
CA ALA A 375 -15.99 -3.74 -21.78
C ALA A 375 -15.90 -2.28 -22.26
N LEU A 376 -17.01 -1.71 -22.73
CA LEU A 376 -17.09 -0.28 -23.09
C LEU A 376 -17.01 0.63 -21.86
N SER A 377 -17.65 0.25 -20.75
CA SER A 377 -17.52 0.92 -19.46
C SER A 377 -16.06 0.96 -19.00
N ASP A 378 -15.34 -0.16 -19.15
CA ASP A 378 -13.92 -0.26 -18.84
C ASP A 378 -13.07 0.69 -19.68
N ALA A 379 -13.31 0.74 -21.00
CA ALA A 379 -12.63 1.68 -21.89
C ALA A 379 -12.85 3.15 -21.44
N LEU A 380 -14.10 3.52 -21.16
CA LEU A 380 -14.44 4.88 -20.71
C LEU A 380 -13.81 5.23 -19.36
N ALA A 381 -13.81 4.29 -18.41
CA ALA A 381 -13.21 4.51 -17.10
C ALA A 381 -11.68 4.54 -17.19
N TRP A 382 -11.08 3.78 -18.09
CA TRP A 382 -9.64 3.83 -18.36
C TRP A 382 -9.23 5.19 -18.93
N ASP A 383 -9.91 5.64 -19.98
CA ASP A 383 -9.62 6.93 -20.63
C ASP A 383 -9.80 8.11 -19.69
N ARG A 384 -10.78 8.03 -18.77
CA ARG A 384 -11.09 9.13 -17.86
C ARG A 384 -10.28 9.08 -16.58
N GLU A 385 -10.12 7.91 -15.96
CA GLU A 385 -9.67 7.76 -14.58
C GLU A 385 -8.41 6.89 -14.47
N PHE A 386 -8.52 5.60 -14.79
CA PHE A 386 -7.49 4.62 -14.41
C PHE A 386 -6.23 4.67 -15.27
N GLY A 387 -6.36 5.04 -16.54
CA GLY A 387 -5.25 5.23 -17.47
C GLY A 387 -4.63 6.64 -17.42
N GLN A 388 -5.10 7.52 -16.54
CA GLN A 388 -4.66 8.91 -16.45
C GLN A 388 -3.74 9.13 -15.24
N VAL A 389 -2.72 9.96 -15.42
CA VAL A 389 -1.96 10.58 -14.34
C VAL A 389 -2.57 11.95 -14.07
N ARG A 390 -3.04 12.19 -12.85
CA ARG A 390 -3.76 13.44 -12.51
C ARG A 390 -3.03 14.23 -11.46
N ASP A 391 -2.71 15.49 -11.73
CA ASP A 391 -2.40 16.44 -10.67
C ASP A 391 -3.69 16.82 -9.92
N VAL A 392 -3.86 16.22 -8.74
CA VAL A 392 -5.08 16.34 -7.93
C VAL A 392 -5.15 17.65 -7.15
N SER A 393 -4.06 18.42 -7.11
CA SER A 393 -3.92 19.62 -6.28
C SER A 393 -3.66 20.90 -7.08
N ARG A 394 -2.95 20.79 -8.21
CA ARG A 394 -2.59 21.88 -9.12
C ARG A 394 -1.96 23.10 -8.42
N LEU A 395 -1.06 22.85 -7.48
CA LEU A 395 -0.46 23.91 -6.65
C LEU A 395 0.59 24.75 -7.40
N GLY A 396 1.06 24.30 -8.57
CA GLY A 396 2.08 24.96 -9.37
C GLY A 396 3.51 24.77 -8.84
N VAL A 397 3.73 25.04 -7.55
CA VAL A 397 5.02 24.88 -6.85
C VAL A 397 5.32 23.43 -6.44
N GLU A 398 4.28 22.60 -6.42
CA GLU A 398 4.31 21.19 -6.06
C GLU A 398 3.35 20.46 -6.99
N ARG A 399 3.84 19.46 -7.71
CA ARG A 399 3.03 18.58 -8.54
C ARG A 399 2.62 17.38 -7.71
N ASN A 400 1.33 17.17 -7.52
CA ASN A 400 0.82 16.03 -6.76
C ASN A 400 0.01 15.12 -7.66
N LEU A 401 0.69 14.14 -8.21
CA LEU A 401 0.14 13.23 -9.17
C LEU A 401 -0.47 12.01 -8.48
N PHE A 402 -1.63 11.61 -8.95
CA PHE A 402 -2.26 10.35 -8.60
C PHE A 402 -2.39 9.49 -9.85
N ARG A 403 -1.94 8.23 -9.76
CA ARG A 403 -1.99 7.26 -10.86
C ARG A 403 -2.30 5.86 -10.36
N TYR A 404 -2.59 4.97 -11.30
CA TYR A 404 -2.77 3.54 -11.05
C TYR A 404 -1.66 2.76 -11.77
N ARG A 405 -1.15 1.70 -11.13
CA ARG A 405 -0.15 0.79 -11.72
C ARG A 405 -0.73 -0.62 -11.81
N PRO A 406 -0.55 -1.34 -12.93
CA PRO A 406 -1.01 -2.72 -13.05
C PRO A 406 -0.32 -3.61 -12.01
N VAL A 407 -1.08 -4.56 -11.45
CA VAL A 407 -0.56 -5.58 -10.52
C VAL A 407 -1.03 -6.96 -10.94
N PRO A 408 -0.16 -8.00 -10.90
CA PRO A 408 -0.57 -9.34 -11.23
C PRO A 408 -1.66 -9.90 -10.30
N VAL A 409 -2.62 -10.64 -10.86
CA VAL A 409 -3.75 -11.23 -10.11
C VAL A 409 -3.99 -12.69 -10.54
N ALA A 410 -4.22 -13.57 -9.58
CA ALA A 410 -4.75 -14.91 -9.84
C ALA A 410 -6.29 -14.87 -9.88
N ILE A 411 -6.87 -15.23 -11.01
CA ILE A 411 -8.32 -15.30 -11.21
C ILE A 411 -8.74 -16.76 -11.03
N ARG A 412 -9.72 -17.02 -10.16
CA ARG A 412 -10.28 -18.36 -9.93
C ARG A 412 -11.79 -18.33 -10.07
N ALA A 413 -12.32 -19.14 -10.98
CA ALA A 413 -13.75 -19.37 -11.12
C ALA A 413 -14.21 -20.58 -10.29
N THR A 414 -15.35 -20.47 -9.62
CA THR A 414 -16.05 -21.63 -9.05
C THR A 414 -16.73 -22.43 -10.17
N ALA A 415 -17.15 -23.67 -9.87
CA ALA A 415 -17.76 -24.56 -10.88
C ALA A 415 -19.10 -24.06 -11.43
N ASP A 416 -19.79 -23.24 -10.65
CA ASP A 416 -21.07 -22.62 -10.94
C ASP A 416 -20.94 -21.15 -11.37
N ALA A 417 -19.73 -20.68 -11.67
CA ALA A 417 -19.49 -19.32 -12.15
C ALA A 417 -20.10 -19.09 -13.53
N GLY A 418 -20.77 -17.94 -13.71
CA GLY A 418 -21.30 -17.54 -15.01
C GLY A 418 -20.20 -17.24 -16.02
N TRP A 419 -20.35 -17.72 -17.26
CA TRP A 419 -19.35 -17.50 -18.32
C TRP A 419 -19.10 -16.01 -18.60
N GLN A 420 -20.17 -15.21 -18.66
CA GLN A 420 -20.06 -13.77 -18.85
C GLN A 420 -19.34 -13.08 -17.68
N GLU A 421 -19.51 -13.54 -16.45
CA GLU A 421 -18.87 -12.96 -15.27
C GLU A 421 -17.37 -13.26 -15.27
N LEU A 422 -16.99 -14.48 -15.62
CA LEU A 422 -15.58 -14.84 -15.78
C LEU A 422 -14.89 -14.00 -16.86
N LEU A 423 -15.51 -13.93 -18.05
CA LEU A 423 -14.98 -13.13 -19.15
C LEU A 423 -14.93 -11.65 -18.81
N ARG A 424 -15.89 -11.13 -18.04
CA ARG A 424 -15.91 -9.76 -17.55
C ARG A 424 -14.68 -9.42 -16.72
N VAL A 425 -14.28 -10.33 -15.83
CA VAL A 425 -13.09 -10.16 -14.97
C VAL A 425 -11.81 -10.27 -15.79
N VAL A 426 -11.75 -11.21 -16.74
CA VAL A 426 -10.62 -11.31 -17.70
C VAL A 426 -10.47 -10.02 -18.52
N ILE A 427 -11.58 -9.46 -19.03
CA ILE A 427 -11.56 -8.20 -19.80
C ILE A 427 -11.02 -7.04 -18.95
N ALA A 428 -11.40 -6.96 -17.66
CA ALA A 428 -10.83 -5.97 -16.74
C ALA A 428 -9.31 -6.14 -16.61
N ALA A 429 -8.82 -7.37 -16.45
CA ALA A 429 -7.39 -7.66 -16.36
C ALA A 429 -6.63 -7.23 -17.63
N VAL A 430 -7.15 -7.60 -18.81
CA VAL A 430 -6.58 -7.22 -20.11
C VAL A 430 -6.59 -5.71 -20.30
N ARG A 431 -7.69 -5.03 -19.95
CA ARG A 431 -7.79 -3.56 -20.02
C ARG A 431 -6.78 -2.90 -19.09
N ALA A 432 -6.63 -3.41 -17.87
CA ALA A 432 -5.69 -2.89 -16.89
C ALA A 432 -4.22 -3.09 -17.29
N GLY A 433 -3.95 -3.94 -18.29
CA GLY A 433 -2.58 -4.35 -18.63
C GLY A 433 -1.92 -5.15 -17.50
N ALA A 434 -2.72 -5.75 -16.63
CA ALA A 434 -2.23 -6.58 -15.54
C ALA A 434 -1.85 -7.97 -16.07
N GLY A 435 -0.73 -8.52 -15.60
CA GLY A 435 -0.49 -9.95 -15.74
C GLY A 435 -1.54 -10.73 -14.95
N PHE A 436 -1.99 -11.88 -15.45
CA PHE A 436 -2.92 -12.70 -14.69
C PHE A 436 -2.77 -14.19 -15.02
N THR A 437 -3.17 -15.00 -14.06
CA THR A 437 -3.46 -16.41 -14.30
C THR A 437 -4.95 -16.66 -14.17
N LEU A 438 -5.46 -17.63 -14.91
CA LEU A 438 -6.87 -18.01 -14.88
C LEU A 438 -6.96 -19.49 -14.53
N SER A 439 -7.66 -19.83 -13.46
CA SER A 439 -7.95 -21.22 -13.10
C SER A 439 -9.46 -21.46 -13.11
N THR A 440 -9.87 -22.55 -13.73
CA THR A 440 -11.27 -22.97 -13.87
C THR A 440 -11.41 -24.47 -13.62
N PRO A 441 -12.51 -24.95 -13.04
CA PRO A 441 -12.72 -26.39 -12.81
C PRO A 441 -13.15 -27.17 -14.06
N VAL A 442 -13.55 -26.46 -15.12
CA VAL A 442 -14.01 -27.05 -16.38
C VAL A 442 -13.27 -26.43 -17.56
N GLY A 443 -13.11 -27.19 -18.64
CA GLY A 443 -12.42 -26.71 -19.82
C GLY A 443 -13.14 -25.53 -20.50
N LEU A 444 -12.38 -24.48 -20.82
CA LEU A 444 -12.87 -23.33 -21.60
C LEU A 444 -13.10 -23.71 -23.07
N PRO A 445 -14.04 -23.09 -23.81
CA PRO A 445 -14.18 -23.30 -25.26
C PRO A 445 -12.86 -23.04 -26.02
N GLN A 446 -12.57 -23.84 -27.05
CA GLN A 446 -11.30 -23.73 -27.79
C GLN A 446 -11.02 -22.33 -28.36
N PRO A 447 -11.99 -21.61 -28.97
CA PRO A 447 -11.75 -20.25 -29.44
C PRO A 447 -11.37 -19.28 -28.30
N VAL A 448 -12.01 -19.43 -27.14
CA VAL A 448 -11.75 -18.60 -25.94
C VAL A 448 -10.35 -18.87 -25.40
N ARG A 449 -9.92 -20.15 -25.33
CA ARG A 449 -8.54 -20.50 -24.92
C ARG A 449 -7.50 -19.90 -25.83
N HIS A 450 -7.75 -19.91 -27.14
CA HIS A 450 -6.83 -19.32 -28.11
C HIS A 450 -6.70 -17.80 -27.89
N ALA A 451 -7.84 -17.10 -27.78
CA ALA A 451 -7.84 -15.65 -27.51
C ALA A 451 -7.19 -15.29 -26.17
N LEU A 452 -7.36 -16.12 -25.13
CA LEU A 452 -6.67 -15.96 -23.84
C LEU A 452 -5.16 -16.13 -23.96
N SER A 453 -4.70 -17.11 -24.73
CA SER A 453 -3.28 -17.32 -25.00
C SER A 453 -2.67 -16.13 -25.75
N GLU A 454 -3.38 -15.57 -26.73
CA GLU A 454 -2.94 -14.36 -27.44
C GLU A 454 -2.91 -13.12 -26.53
N ALA A 455 -3.78 -13.08 -25.52
CA ALA A 455 -3.75 -12.06 -24.47
C ALA A 455 -2.66 -12.28 -23.42
N GLY A 456 -1.85 -13.35 -23.53
CA GLY A 456 -0.76 -13.67 -22.61
C GLY A 456 -1.20 -14.33 -21.30
N ALA A 457 -2.41 -14.88 -21.24
CA ALA A 457 -2.94 -15.52 -20.04
C ALA A 457 -2.41 -16.96 -19.89
N VAL A 458 -1.98 -17.32 -18.68
CA VAL A 458 -1.74 -18.72 -18.31
C VAL A 458 -3.02 -19.30 -17.75
N VAL A 459 -3.55 -20.34 -18.40
CA VAL A 459 -4.84 -20.97 -18.05
C VAL A 459 -4.63 -22.36 -17.47
N PHE A 460 -5.20 -22.60 -16.29
CA PHE A 460 -5.20 -23.87 -15.59
C PHE A 460 -6.60 -24.48 -15.55
N MET A 461 -6.67 -25.81 -15.64
CA MET A 461 -7.89 -26.58 -15.40
C MET A 461 -7.70 -27.42 -14.15
N GLU A 462 -8.25 -26.97 -13.04
CA GLU A 462 -7.95 -27.47 -11.69
C GLU A 462 -9.24 -27.50 -10.85
N SER A 463 -9.39 -28.52 -10.00
CA SER A 463 -10.34 -28.49 -8.89
C SER A 463 -9.98 -27.39 -7.87
N ASP A 464 -10.89 -27.08 -6.96
CA ASP A 464 -10.61 -26.08 -5.90
C ASP A 464 -9.44 -26.53 -5.01
N ALA A 465 -9.35 -27.84 -4.72
CA ALA A 465 -8.27 -28.40 -3.91
C ALA A 465 -6.90 -28.26 -4.59
N GLU A 466 -6.80 -28.63 -5.87
CA GLU A 466 -5.56 -28.51 -6.65
C GLU A 466 -5.13 -27.04 -6.82
N TRP A 467 -6.10 -26.15 -7.06
CA TRP A 467 -5.82 -24.72 -7.16
C TRP A 467 -5.31 -24.13 -5.84
N VAL A 468 -5.96 -24.47 -4.72
CA VAL A 468 -5.53 -24.04 -3.39
C VAL A 468 -4.13 -24.56 -3.10
N GLU A 469 -3.85 -25.84 -3.32
CA GLU A 469 -2.52 -26.43 -3.12
C GLU A 469 -1.44 -25.69 -3.90
N ARG A 470 -1.71 -25.33 -5.16
CA ARG A 470 -0.77 -24.58 -6.00
C ARG A 470 -0.54 -23.15 -5.49
N ILE A 471 -1.59 -22.46 -5.05
CA ILE A 471 -1.48 -21.07 -4.58
C ILE A 471 -0.87 -21.00 -3.17
N SER A 472 -1.15 -21.96 -2.30
CA SER A 472 -0.55 -22.07 -0.96
C SER A 472 0.83 -22.73 -0.95
N GLY A 473 1.24 -23.33 -2.07
CA GLY A 473 2.50 -24.03 -2.21
C GLY A 473 3.72 -23.09 -2.11
N PRO A 474 4.90 -23.65 -1.82
CA PRO A 474 6.12 -22.85 -1.76
C PRO A 474 6.39 -22.15 -3.11
N GLU A 475 6.84 -20.90 -3.04
CA GLU A 475 7.28 -20.13 -4.21
C GLU A 475 8.24 -20.97 -5.06
N PRO A 476 7.94 -21.18 -6.36
CA PRO A 476 8.81 -21.94 -7.23
C PRO A 476 10.20 -21.28 -7.31
N SER A 477 11.25 -22.10 -7.40
CA SER A 477 12.62 -21.59 -7.42
C SER A 477 12.83 -20.65 -8.61
N SER A 478 13.60 -19.57 -8.42
CA SER A 478 13.92 -18.57 -9.46
C SER A 478 14.68 -19.11 -10.68
N LEU A 479 14.96 -20.41 -10.74
CA LEU A 479 15.58 -21.13 -11.85
C LEU A 479 14.57 -21.74 -12.82
N ASP A 480 13.28 -21.70 -12.50
CA ASP A 480 12.23 -22.27 -13.34
C ASP A 480 11.60 -21.16 -14.22
N GLU A 481 12.03 -21.05 -15.47
CA GLU A 481 11.57 -20.01 -16.41
C GLU A 481 10.06 -20.13 -16.73
N LEU A 482 9.43 -21.26 -16.38
CA LEU A 482 7.99 -21.52 -16.57
C LEU A 482 7.18 -21.32 -15.29
N ALA A 483 7.81 -20.94 -14.18
CA ALA A 483 7.16 -20.76 -12.90
C ALA A 483 6.25 -19.53 -12.88
N VAL A 484 5.00 -19.73 -12.47
CA VAL A 484 4.07 -18.64 -12.18
C VAL A 484 4.41 -18.08 -10.79
N PRO A 485 4.74 -16.78 -10.65
CA PRO A 485 4.99 -16.17 -9.34
C PRO A 485 3.80 -16.33 -8.40
N ALA A 486 4.03 -16.46 -7.08
CA ALA A 486 2.93 -16.52 -6.13
C ALA A 486 2.10 -15.23 -6.21
N ALA A 487 0.79 -15.37 -6.25
CA ALA A 487 -0.10 -14.24 -6.44
C ALA A 487 -0.33 -13.52 -5.10
N SER A 488 0.07 -12.24 -5.01
CA SER A 488 -0.28 -11.37 -3.87
C SER A 488 -1.75 -10.93 -3.88
N ARG A 489 -2.47 -11.20 -4.99
CA ARG A 489 -3.88 -10.85 -5.18
C ARG A 489 -4.63 -11.99 -5.85
N VAL A 490 -5.80 -12.30 -5.32
CA VAL A 490 -6.74 -13.28 -5.87
C VAL A 490 -8.07 -12.60 -6.17
N ARG A 491 -8.65 -12.88 -7.34
CA ARG A 491 -10.02 -12.52 -7.70
C ARG A 491 -10.85 -13.78 -7.88
N LEU A 492 -11.78 -14.02 -6.95
CA LEU A 492 -12.70 -15.15 -7.01
C LEU A 492 -13.93 -14.79 -7.84
N VAL A 493 -14.43 -15.71 -8.65
CA VAL A 493 -15.57 -15.48 -9.56
C VAL A 493 -16.59 -16.58 -9.37
N GLY A 494 -17.83 -16.21 -9.09
CA GLY A 494 -18.96 -17.13 -8.97
C GLY A 494 -20.06 -16.61 -8.05
N PRO A 495 -21.09 -17.43 -7.79
CA PRO A 495 -22.14 -17.11 -6.84
C PRO A 495 -21.59 -16.88 -5.44
N ARG A 496 -22.25 -15.98 -4.68
CA ARG A 496 -21.78 -15.51 -3.37
C ARG A 496 -21.42 -16.63 -2.40
N ASP A 497 -22.26 -17.67 -2.31
CA ASP A 497 -22.06 -18.75 -1.34
C ASP A 497 -20.87 -19.63 -1.71
N SER A 498 -20.72 -19.94 -3.00
CA SER A 498 -19.59 -20.71 -3.56
C SER A 498 -18.27 -19.96 -3.41
N VAL A 499 -18.28 -18.64 -3.67
CA VAL A 499 -17.12 -17.76 -3.48
C VAL A 499 -16.74 -17.65 -2.01
N ALA A 500 -17.72 -17.51 -1.10
CA ALA A 500 -17.45 -17.46 0.34
C ALA A 500 -16.84 -18.77 0.86
N ALA A 501 -17.34 -19.92 0.40
CA ALA A 501 -16.77 -21.22 0.74
C ALA A 501 -15.33 -21.38 0.24
N LEU A 502 -15.06 -20.97 -1.00
CA LEU A 502 -13.72 -21.01 -1.58
C LEU A 502 -12.76 -20.02 -0.91
N HIS A 503 -13.22 -18.83 -0.55
CA HIS A 503 -12.43 -17.86 0.21
C HIS A 503 -12.03 -18.46 1.56
N LEU A 504 -12.97 -19.04 2.32
CA LEU A 504 -12.66 -19.66 3.61
C LEU A 504 -11.66 -20.83 3.45
N LEU A 505 -11.81 -21.66 2.42
CA LEU A 505 -10.89 -22.75 2.11
C LEU A 505 -9.47 -22.22 1.86
N LEU A 506 -9.34 -21.22 0.98
CA LEU A 506 -8.07 -20.57 0.68
C LEU A 506 -7.45 -19.92 1.91
N ALA A 507 -8.22 -19.11 2.63
CA ALA A 507 -7.77 -18.39 3.82
C ALA A 507 -7.25 -19.35 4.90
N THR A 508 -7.90 -20.50 5.08
CA THR A 508 -7.44 -21.55 5.99
C THR A 508 -6.15 -22.20 5.50
N ALA A 509 -6.04 -22.49 4.19
CA ALA A 509 -4.86 -23.14 3.61
C ALA A 509 -3.60 -22.27 3.66
N VAL A 510 -3.75 -20.93 3.60
CA VAL A 510 -2.63 -19.98 3.75
C VAL A 510 -2.45 -19.48 5.20
N ASP A 511 -3.09 -20.12 6.18
CA ASP A 511 -3.05 -19.74 7.61
C ASP A 511 -3.39 -18.25 7.86
N GLY A 512 -4.30 -17.70 7.04
CA GLY A 512 -4.68 -16.30 7.10
C GLY A 512 -3.55 -15.33 6.72
N ASP A 513 -2.64 -15.70 5.82
CA ASP A 513 -1.54 -14.84 5.37
C ASP A 513 -2.03 -13.41 5.00
N PRO A 514 -1.60 -12.36 5.74
CA PRO A 514 -1.94 -10.96 5.44
C PRO A 514 -1.42 -10.45 4.11
N ASP A 515 -0.39 -11.08 3.53
CA ASP A 515 0.21 -10.65 2.27
C ASP A 515 -0.69 -10.99 1.07
N LEU A 516 -1.66 -11.90 1.26
CA LEU A 516 -2.66 -12.25 0.26
C LEU A 516 -3.92 -11.37 0.38
N ALA A 517 -4.19 -10.58 -0.66
CA ALA A 517 -5.44 -9.85 -0.80
C ALA A 517 -6.44 -10.66 -1.64
N VAL A 518 -7.57 -11.02 -1.04
CA VAL A 518 -8.66 -11.74 -1.71
C VAL A 518 -9.78 -10.77 -2.07
N TYR A 519 -10.15 -10.75 -3.34
CA TYR A 519 -11.29 -10.03 -3.89
C TYR A 519 -12.41 -11.02 -4.18
N ASP A 520 -13.40 -11.04 -3.29
CA ASP A 520 -14.51 -12.01 -3.25
C ASP A 520 -15.89 -11.36 -3.48
N GLY A 521 -15.92 -10.09 -3.86
CA GLY A 521 -17.15 -9.37 -4.18
C GLY A 521 -17.85 -9.92 -5.43
N GLU A 522 -19.16 -9.67 -5.55
CA GLU A 522 -19.93 -9.98 -6.76
C GLU A 522 -19.29 -9.34 -7.99
N VAL A 523 -19.29 -10.03 -9.14
CA VAL A 523 -18.79 -9.46 -10.39
C VAL A 523 -19.73 -8.35 -10.84
N THR A 524 -19.17 -7.18 -11.14
CA THR A 524 -19.95 -6.00 -11.52
C THR A 524 -19.73 -5.61 -12.98
N SER A 525 -20.76 -5.04 -13.61
CA SER A 525 -20.58 -4.36 -14.91
C SER A 525 -19.83 -3.02 -14.78
N ALA A 526 -19.73 -2.50 -13.55
CA ALA A 526 -19.15 -1.20 -13.28
C ALA A 526 -17.62 -1.25 -13.28
N ALA A 527 -17.01 -0.66 -14.30
CA ALA A 527 -15.55 -0.52 -14.41
C ALA A 527 -14.90 0.10 -13.16
N ARG A 528 -15.62 1.02 -12.50
CA ARG A 528 -15.17 1.70 -11.29
C ARG A 528 -14.84 0.74 -10.14
N ILE A 529 -15.44 -0.45 -10.15
CA ILE A 529 -15.24 -1.50 -9.15
C ILE A 529 -14.34 -2.59 -9.73
N GLU A 530 -14.66 -3.11 -10.93
CA GLU A 530 -14.02 -4.33 -11.44
C GLU A 530 -12.57 -4.14 -11.91
N LEU A 531 -12.12 -2.90 -12.17
CA LEU A 531 -10.71 -2.64 -12.51
C LEU A 531 -9.79 -2.56 -11.27
N LEU A 532 -10.33 -2.27 -10.09
CA LEU A 532 -9.53 -2.07 -8.87
C LEU A 532 -8.69 -3.28 -8.41
N PRO A 533 -9.15 -4.55 -8.53
CA PRO A 533 -8.33 -5.70 -8.17
C PRO A 533 -6.99 -5.74 -8.91
N PHE A 534 -6.97 -5.24 -10.14
CA PHE A 534 -5.82 -5.28 -11.07
C PHE A 534 -4.93 -4.05 -10.99
N LEU A 535 -5.21 -3.13 -10.06
CA LEU A 535 -4.51 -1.85 -9.96
C LEU A 535 -4.01 -1.57 -8.54
N HIS A 536 -2.78 -1.05 -8.47
CA HIS A 536 -2.23 -0.37 -7.31
C HIS A 536 -2.38 1.13 -7.47
N GLU A 537 -2.91 1.79 -6.45
CA GLU A 537 -2.87 3.25 -6.39
C GLU A 537 -1.45 3.72 -6.06
N GLN A 538 -1.04 4.85 -6.65
CA GLN A 538 0.23 5.49 -6.36
C GLN A 538 0.09 7.00 -6.32
N SER A 539 0.69 7.62 -5.31
CA SER A 539 0.79 9.08 -5.20
C SER A 539 2.22 9.49 -5.43
N ILE A 540 2.43 10.53 -6.23
CA ILE A 540 3.75 11.07 -6.57
C ILE A 540 3.73 12.56 -6.27
N SER A 541 4.64 13.01 -5.42
CA SER A 541 4.77 14.41 -5.07
C SER A 541 6.15 14.92 -5.47
N ILE A 542 6.19 15.89 -6.37
CA ILE A 542 7.42 16.44 -6.95
C ILE A 542 7.48 17.93 -6.67
N THR A 543 8.59 18.38 -6.08
CA THR A 543 8.88 19.82 -6.00
C THR A 543 9.04 20.39 -7.40
N ALA A 544 8.20 21.36 -7.75
CA ALA A 544 8.13 21.96 -9.07
C ALA A 544 8.70 23.39 -9.09
N HIS A 545 9.68 23.65 -8.23
CA HIS A 545 10.41 24.91 -8.17
C HIS A 545 11.88 24.69 -7.81
N ARG A 546 12.73 25.63 -8.22
CA ARG A 546 14.11 25.77 -7.75
C ARG A 546 14.20 27.05 -6.92
N PHE A 547 14.27 26.90 -5.60
CA PHE A 547 14.32 28.02 -4.64
C PHE A 547 13.20 29.06 -4.85
N GLY A 548 11.96 28.61 -5.09
CA GLY A 548 10.79 29.46 -5.31
C GLY A 548 10.52 29.84 -6.78
N ASN A 549 11.48 29.65 -7.68
CA ASN A 549 11.24 29.85 -9.12
C ASN A 549 10.62 28.58 -9.72
N PRO A 550 9.45 28.65 -10.38
CA PRO A 550 8.84 27.48 -11.02
C PRO A 550 9.80 26.76 -11.97
N ASP A 551 9.80 25.43 -11.92
CA ASP A 551 10.74 24.58 -12.64
C ASP A 551 10.02 23.46 -13.40
N ALA A 552 10.32 23.36 -14.70
CA ALA A 552 9.71 22.43 -15.63
C ALA A 552 10.52 21.13 -15.82
N TRP A 553 11.65 20.94 -15.13
CA TRP A 553 12.55 19.80 -15.35
C TRP A 553 11.87 18.42 -15.34
N SER A 554 10.83 18.24 -14.52
CA SER A 554 10.08 16.97 -14.43
C SER A 554 8.86 16.89 -15.35
N ALA A 555 8.52 17.95 -16.09
CA ALA A 555 7.29 18.02 -16.88
C ALA A 555 7.24 17.05 -18.07
N GLU A 556 8.39 16.71 -18.64
CA GLU A 556 8.47 15.78 -19.79
C GLU A 556 8.38 14.30 -19.37
N VAL A 557 8.52 14.02 -18.07
CA VAL A 557 8.55 12.65 -17.52
C VAL A 557 7.18 12.19 -17.00
N ILE A 558 6.32 13.14 -16.60
CA ILE A 558 5.14 12.88 -15.76
C ILE A 558 3.82 12.70 -16.48
#